data_AF-A0A2W4PHF2-F1
#
_entry.id   AF-A0A2W4PHF2-F1
#
_cell.length_a   1.000
_cell.length_b   1.000
_cell.length_c   1.000
_cell.angle_alpha   90.00
_cell.angle_beta   90.00
_cell.angle_gamma   90.00
#
_symmetry.space_group_name_H-M   'P 1'
#
loop_
_entity.id
_entity.type
_entity.pdbx_description
1 polymer ?
#
loop_
_entity_poly.entity_id
_entity_poly.type
_entity_poly.pdbx_seq_one_letter_code
_entity_poly.pdbx_strand_id
1 'polypeptide(L)'
;MTTIELLLAVPRERAAEYYNGLSSSGRFQLTLYADTNDALAALEDHSRHFDAFVVDSRLEGFEMLAEEARFLRPHLLTVIVAPDGQPVPEAGYVCSTPFIDDELSRQLIFLLSDRQLETVSIGVGMPVRQLARRLRAVNDRIQRCQITVDTCCSLGYVYSAFYQLDAPQAGRLTRIAQSGPPALVELAPATIVAPHPIAETAKQGKSRVLGPEASEMVAVLGEGRLGALACVPCSLGVQFGVLVAGRTAADTIKPQHLATLELIAAQLAASLARELGG
;
A
#
# COMPACT_ATOMS: atom_id res chain seq x y z
N MET A 1 4.40 7.91 -6.05
CA MET A 1 3.92 7.72 -4.67
C MET A 1 2.80 8.70 -4.45
N THR A 2 1.61 8.23 -4.07
CA THR A 2 0.50 9.09 -3.64
C THR A 2 0.83 9.59 -2.24
N THR A 3 0.84 10.91 -2.08
CA THR A 3 1.00 11.58 -0.79
C THR A 3 -0.25 11.32 0.05
N ILE A 4 -0.09 11.04 1.34
CA ILE A 4 -1.18 10.83 2.29
C ILE A 4 -1.49 12.16 2.97
N GLU A 5 -2.71 12.66 2.87
CA GLU A 5 -3.15 13.91 3.50
C GLU A 5 -3.64 13.64 4.93
N LEU A 6 -2.89 14.15 5.92
CA LEU A 6 -3.20 13.98 7.34
C LEU A 6 -3.70 15.28 7.95
N LEU A 7 -4.82 15.19 8.66
CA LEU A 7 -5.26 16.22 9.60
C LEU A 7 -4.77 15.85 11.01
N LEU A 8 -4.05 16.76 11.65
CA LEU A 8 -3.50 16.61 13.00
C LEU A 8 -4.16 17.64 13.93
N ALA A 9 -4.74 17.18 15.03
CA ALA A 9 -5.19 18.02 16.13
C ALA A 9 -4.36 17.69 17.38
N VAL A 10 -3.39 18.54 17.72
CA VAL A 10 -2.39 18.26 18.77
C VAL A 10 -2.09 19.50 19.60
N PRO A 11 -1.73 19.38 20.89
CA PRO A 11 -1.33 20.53 21.70
C PRO A 11 -0.20 21.33 21.05
N ARG A 12 -0.23 22.65 21.21
CA ARG A 12 0.72 23.58 20.57
C ARG A 12 2.17 23.25 20.91
N GLU A 13 2.43 22.83 22.14
CA GLU A 13 3.74 22.44 22.66
C GLU A 13 4.29 21.16 22.03
N ARG A 14 3.42 20.29 21.48
CA ARG A 14 3.81 19.05 20.79
C ARG A 14 3.78 19.16 19.28
N ALA A 15 3.24 20.23 18.71
CA ALA A 15 3.09 20.39 17.27
C ALA A 15 4.40 20.14 16.49
N ALA A 16 5.53 20.64 17.01
CA ALA A 16 6.85 20.44 16.41
C ALA A 16 7.29 18.96 16.43
N GLU A 17 6.98 18.23 17.50
CA GLU A 17 7.28 16.80 17.64
C GLU A 17 6.55 15.99 16.57
N TYR A 18 5.24 16.21 16.40
CA TYR A 18 4.43 15.56 15.36
C TYR A 18 4.88 15.90 13.96
N TYR A 19 5.14 17.19 13.70
CA TYR A 19 5.60 17.64 12.40
C TYR A 19 6.91 16.95 12.03
N ASN A 20 7.90 16.93 12.93
CA ASN A 20 9.19 16.30 12.68
C ASN A 20 9.08 14.77 12.56
N GLY A 21 8.32 14.13 13.44
CA GLY A 21 8.16 12.67 13.48
C GLY A 21 7.44 12.09 12.26
N LEU A 22 6.47 12.81 11.70
CA LEU A 22 5.72 12.35 10.52
C LEU A 22 6.38 12.80 9.20
N SER A 23 6.96 14.00 9.15
CA SER A 23 7.59 14.52 7.92
C SER A 23 8.85 13.77 7.51
N SER A 24 9.53 13.10 8.46
CA SER A 24 10.72 12.26 8.21
C SER A 24 10.48 11.19 7.15
N SER A 25 9.25 10.68 7.04
CA SER A 25 8.87 9.63 6.09
C SER A 25 8.75 10.12 4.64
N GLY A 26 8.59 11.43 4.41
CA GLY A 26 8.31 12.02 3.10
C GLY A 26 7.00 11.58 2.44
N ARG A 27 6.12 10.88 3.17
CA ARG A 27 4.87 10.29 2.65
C ARG A 27 3.63 11.07 3.02
N PHE A 28 3.70 11.93 4.02
CA PHE A 28 2.55 12.63 4.57
C PHE A 28 2.59 14.12 4.21
N GLN A 29 1.44 14.64 3.80
CA GLN A 29 1.15 16.07 3.75
C GLN A 29 0.34 16.42 4.98
N LEU A 30 0.90 17.26 5.85
CA LEU A 30 0.37 17.51 7.18
C LEU A 30 -0.41 18.83 7.21
N THR A 31 -1.64 18.79 7.70
CA THR A 31 -2.40 19.96 8.14
C THR A 31 -2.55 19.87 9.65
N LEU A 32 -1.96 20.82 10.39
CA LEU A 32 -1.89 20.77 11.84
C LEU A 32 -2.67 21.92 12.47
N TYR A 33 -3.53 21.59 13.43
CA TYR A 33 -4.27 22.53 14.26
C TYR A 33 -3.96 22.27 15.72
N ALA A 34 -3.77 23.36 16.47
CA ALA A 34 -3.56 23.33 17.92
C ALA A 34 -4.80 23.74 18.71
N ASP A 35 -5.88 24.10 18.00
CA ASP A 35 -7.18 24.46 18.54
C ASP A 35 -8.23 23.50 17.99
N THR A 36 -9.15 23.05 18.84
CA THR A 36 -10.18 22.10 18.45
C THR A 36 -11.23 22.69 17.52
N ASN A 37 -11.53 23.98 17.63
CA ASN A 37 -12.49 24.65 16.74
C ASN A 37 -11.92 24.78 15.33
N ASP A 38 -10.63 25.10 15.20
CA ASP A 38 -9.98 25.15 13.89
C ASP A 38 -9.91 23.76 13.22
N ALA A 39 -9.62 22.72 14.02
CA ALA A 39 -9.64 21.34 13.55
C ALA A 39 -11.06 20.91 13.12
N LEU A 40 -12.08 21.27 13.91
CA LEU A 40 -13.48 20.98 13.61
C LEU A 40 -13.93 21.70 12.33
N ALA A 41 -13.61 23.00 12.18
CA ALA A 41 -13.93 23.76 10.98
C ALA A 41 -13.28 23.15 9.72
N ALA A 42 -12.07 22.60 9.84
CA ALA A 42 -11.42 21.86 8.76
C ALA A 42 -12.14 20.53 8.44
N LEU A 43 -12.66 19.83 9.45
CA LEU A 43 -13.46 18.62 9.27
C LEU A 43 -14.81 18.91 8.61
N GLU A 44 -15.47 20.01 8.97
CA GLU A 44 -16.74 20.47 8.37
C GLU A 44 -16.60 20.88 6.90
N ASP A 45 -15.43 21.38 6.48
CA ASP A 45 -15.16 21.77 5.09
C ASP A 45 -14.98 20.55 4.17
N HIS A 46 -16.09 19.99 3.69
CA HIS A 46 -16.13 18.84 2.78
C HIS A 46 -15.39 19.04 1.44
N SER A 47 -14.94 20.26 1.10
CA SER A 47 -14.10 20.49 -0.07
C SER A 47 -12.64 20.05 0.14
N ARG A 48 -12.20 19.96 1.40
CA ARG A 48 -10.88 19.46 1.78
C ARG A 48 -10.88 17.95 1.84
N HIS A 49 -9.88 17.34 1.23
CA HIS A 49 -9.61 15.92 1.35
C HIS A 49 -8.67 15.66 2.53
N PHE A 50 -8.92 14.56 3.23
CA PHE A 50 -8.03 14.03 4.27
C PHE A 50 -8.16 12.51 4.23
N ASP A 51 -7.04 11.80 4.27
CA ASP A 51 -7.02 10.34 4.32
C ASP A 51 -7.19 9.83 5.76
N ALA A 52 -6.60 10.54 6.73
CA ALA A 52 -6.75 10.24 8.15
C ALA A 52 -6.76 11.50 9.01
N PHE A 53 -7.42 11.36 10.16
CA PHE A 53 -7.44 12.32 11.25
C PHE A 53 -6.71 11.73 12.45
N VAL A 54 -5.73 12.46 12.98
CA VAL A 54 -4.97 12.10 14.16
C VAL A 54 -5.22 13.14 15.23
N VAL A 55 -5.69 12.71 16.40
CA VAL A 55 -5.95 13.59 17.54
C VAL A 55 -5.15 13.13 18.76
N ASP A 56 -4.44 14.06 19.40
CA ASP A 56 -3.74 13.79 20.64
C ASP A 56 -4.71 13.99 21.82
N SER A 57 -4.81 12.98 22.68
CA SER A 57 -5.67 12.98 23.87
C SER A 57 -5.33 14.06 24.91
N ARG A 58 -4.18 14.72 24.77
CA ARG A 58 -3.79 15.86 25.59
C ARG A 58 -4.37 17.18 25.09
N LEU A 59 -4.97 17.22 23.90
CA LEU A 59 -5.66 18.39 23.39
C LEU A 59 -6.97 18.59 24.17
N GLU A 60 -7.24 19.82 24.61
CA GLU A 60 -8.48 20.13 25.31
C GLU A 60 -9.69 19.86 24.39
N GLY A 61 -10.66 19.09 24.86
CA GLY A 61 -11.86 18.75 24.08
C GLY A 61 -11.65 17.67 23.01
N PHE A 62 -10.56 16.90 23.07
CA PHE A 62 -10.27 15.85 22.08
C PHE A 62 -11.39 14.81 21.94
N GLU A 63 -12.08 14.46 23.04
CA GLU A 63 -13.13 13.44 23.04
C GLU A 63 -14.28 13.85 22.13
N MET A 64 -14.79 15.07 22.34
CA MET A 64 -15.84 15.66 21.52
C MET A 64 -15.39 15.80 20.07
N LEU A 65 -14.17 16.28 19.83
CA LEU A 65 -13.64 16.41 18.48
C LEU A 65 -13.53 15.06 17.75
N ALA A 66 -13.12 14.00 18.45
CA ALA A 66 -13.04 12.65 17.89
C ALA A 66 -14.43 12.08 17.54
N GLU A 67 -15.42 12.32 18.40
CA GLU A 67 -16.82 11.93 18.15
C GLU A 67 -17.43 12.70 16.97
N GLU A 68 -17.24 14.02 16.92
CA GLU A 68 -17.72 14.88 15.83
C GLU A 68 -17.06 14.52 14.50
N ALA A 69 -15.76 14.24 14.49
CA ALA A 69 -15.04 13.77 13.29
C ALA A 69 -15.69 12.52 12.68
N ARG A 70 -16.14 11.59 13.52
CA ARG A 70 -16.84 10.38 13.06
C ARG A 70 -18.22 10.68 12.49
N PHE A 71 -18.95 11.63 13.06
CA PHE A 71 -20.27 12.03 12.58
C PHE A 71 -20.16 12.77 11.24
N LEU A 72 -19.26 13.75 11.16
CA LEU A 72 -19.03 14.58 9.98
C LEU A 72 -18.37 13.81 8.83
N ARG A 73 -17.46 12.87 9.14
CA ARG A 73 -16.73 12.08 8.14
C ARG A 73 -16.62 10.60 8.55
N PRO A 74 -17.69 9.80 8.38
CA PRO A 74 -17.72 8.40 8.80
C PRO A 74 -16.65 7.49 8.15
N HIS A 75 -16.11 7.91 7.01
CA HIS A 75 -15.09 7.17 6.26
C HIS A 75 -13.65 7.56 6.61
N LEU A 76 -13.45 8.64 7.39
CA LEU A 76 -12.14 9.12 7.75
C LEU A 76 -11.51 8.22 8.82
N LEU A 77 -10.29 7.75 8.57
CA LEU A 77 -9.56 6.99 9.58
C LEU A 77 -9.22 7.91 10.76
N THR A 78 -9.85 7.68 11.92
CA THR A 78 -9.54 8.43 13.15
C THR A 78 -8.55 7.62 14.00
N VAL A 79 -7.41 8.24 14.31
CA VAL A 79 -6.36 7.70 15.19
C VAL A 79 -6.24 8.61 16.41
N ILE A 80 -6.31 8.01 17.61
CA ILE A 80 -6.10 8.73 18.86
C ILE A 80 -4.70 8.43 19.38
N VAL A 81 -3.94 9.47 19.72
CA VAL A 81 -2.67 9.31 20.43
C VAL A 81 -2.90 9.52 21.92
N ALA A 82 -2.76 8.44 22.69
CA ALA A 82 -3.06 8.46 24.12
C ALA A 82 -2.08 7.59 24.92
N PRO A 83 -1.59 8.07 26.08
CA PRO A 83 -0.86 7.24 27.05
C PRO A 83 -1.59 5.93 27.38
N ASP A 84 -0.81 4.88 27.65
CA ASP A 84 -1.35 3.58 28.06
C ASP A 84 -2.28 3.71 29.27
N GLY A 85 -3.47 3.08 29.17
CA GLY A 85 -4.47 3.07 30.23
C GLY A 85 -5.35 4.32 30.31
N GLN A 86 -5.16 5.32 29.45
CA GLN A 86 -6.11 6.44 29.35
C GLN A 86 -7.40 5.96 28.65
N PRO A 87 -8.59 6.21 29.23
CA PRO A 87 -9.84 5.96 28.52
C PRO A 87 -9.92 6.87 27.30
N VAL A 88 -10.31 6.30 26.17
CA VAL A 88 -10.46 7.02 24.90
C VAL A 88 -11.79 6.63 24.27
N PRO A 89 -12.45 7.56 23.54
CA PRO A 89 -13.64 7.23 22.78
C PRO A 89 -13.32 6.19 21.71
N GLU A 90 -14.36 5.56 21.17
CA GLU A 90 -14.18 4.53 20.14
C GLU A 90 -13.50 5.15 18.89
N ALA A 91 -12.32 4.64 18.56
CA ALA A 91 -11.48 5.13 17.47
C ALA A 91 -11.12 4.00 16.50
N GLY A 92 -10.61 4.37 15.32
CA GLY A 92 -10.07 3.38 14.39
C GLY A 92 -8.79 2.74 14.92
N TYR A 93 -7.97 3.50 15.64
CA TYR A 93 -6.76 3.02 16.29
C TYR A 93 -6.33 3.94 17.42
N VAL A 94 -5.65 3.38 18.43
CA VAL A 94 -5.09 4.10 19.57
C VAL A 94 -3.58 3.83 19.61
N CYS A 95 -2.77 4.88 19.61
CA CYS A 95 -1.32 4.81 19.63
C CYS A 95 -0.78 5.42 20.92
N SER A 96 -0.02 4.66 21.71
CA SER A 96 0.56 5.17 22.96
C SER A 96 2.01 5.62 22.82
N THR A 97 2.72 5.10 21.84
CA THR A 97 4.15 5.36 21.61
C THR A 97 4.42 5.88 20.19
N PRO A 98 3.85 7.03 19.80
CA PRO A 98 3.74 7.48 18.40
C PRO A 98 5.07 7.61 17.65
N PHE A 99 6.17 7.88 18.36
CA PHE A 99 7.49 8.15 17.77
C PHE A 99 8.55 7.12 18.17
N ILE A 100 8.19 6.07 18.91
CA ILE A 100 9.11 4.95 19.14
C ILE A 100 9.05 4.05 17.90
N ASP A 101 10.20 3.79 17.27
CA ASP A 101 10.31 2.97 16.07
C ASP A 101 9.31 3.34 14.95
N ASP A 102 9.05 4.64 14.77
CA ASP A 102 8.11 5.22 13.80
C ASP A 102 6.71 4.57 13.85
N GLU A 103 6.23 4.17 15.04
CA GLU A 103 4.99 3.41 15.19
C GLU A 103 3.78 4.10 14.56
N LEU A 104 3.53 5.38 14.87
CA LEU A 104 2.37 6.10 14.33
C LEU A 104 2.39 6.12 12.79
N SER A 105 3.55 6.40 12.20
CA SER A 105 3.74 6.40 10.74
C SER A 105 3.46 5.02 10.14
N ARG A 106 4.03 3.96 10.72
CA ARG A 106 3.84 2.58 10.25
C ARG A 106 2.38 2.16 10.35
N GLN A 107 1.71 2.49 11.45
CA GLN A 107 0.32 2.14 11.69
C GLN A 107 -0.63 2.92 10.79
N LEU A 108 -0.43 4.22 10.59
CA LEU A 108 -1.22 5.02 9.64
C LEU A 108 -1.14 4.44 8.23
N ILE A 109 0.06 4.13 7.76
CA ILE A 109 0.27 3.51 6.45
C ILE A 109 -0.45 2.15 6.36
N PHE A 110 -0.33 1.32 7.40
CA PHE A 110 -0.98 0.01 7.45
C PHE A 110 -2.50 0.12 7.43
N LEU A 111 -3.08 0.94 8.32
CA LEU A 111 -4.52 1.11 8.48
C LEU A 111 -5.17 1.75 7.25
N LEU A 112 -4.51 2.72 6.62
CA LEU A 112 -5.01 3.30 5.37
C LEU A 112 -4.98 2.29 4.23
N SER A 113 -3.94 1.45 4.17
CA SER A 113 -3.88 0.35 3.20
C SER A 113 -4.97 -0.70 3.46
N ASP A 114 -5.29 -0.98 4.72
CA ASP A 114 -6.37 -1.90 5.10
C ASP A 114 -7.75 -1.31 4.81
N ARG A 115 -7.99 -0.03 5.10
CA ARG A 115 -9.25 0.66 4.77
C ARG A 115 -9.51 0.81 3.29
N GLN A 116 -8.47 1.01 2.48
CA GLN A 116 -8.64 0.95 1.02
C GLN A 116 -9.27 -0.37 0.58
N LEU A 117 -9.04 -1.49 1.29
CA LEU A 117 -9.70 -2.77 1.03
C LEU A 117 -11.17 -2.81 1.42
N GLU A 118 -11.61 -2.00 2.39
CA GLU A 118 -13.01 -1.93 2.80
C GLU A 118 -13.85 -1.15 1.78
N THR A 119 -13.28 -0.12 1.16
CA THR A 119 -13.90 0.66 0.07
C THR A 119 -13.85 0.00 -1.30
N VAL A 120 -13.16 -1.14 -1.41
CA VAL A 120 -13.12 -1.88 -2.68
C VAL A 120 -14.46 -2.55 -2.90
N SER A 121 -15.10 -2.19 -4.02
CA SER A 121 -16.35 -2.77 -4.51
C SER A 121 -16.44 -4.29 -4.23
N ILE A 122 -17.63 -4.73 -3.82
CA ILE A 122 -17.95 -6.07 -3.30
C ILE A 122 -17.35 -7.23 -4.14
N GLY A 123 -17.14 -7.02 -5.44
CA GLY A 123 -16.52 -8.01 -6.34
C GLY A 123 -14.99 -8.20 -6.21
N VAL A 124 -14.24 -7.20 -5.75
CA VAL A 124 -12.76 -7.22 -5.68
C VAL A 124 -12.25 -7.36 -4.25
N GLY A 125 -13.04 -6.94 -3.25
CA GLY A 125 -12.61 -6.96 -1.84
C GLY A 125 -12.48 -8.38 -1.25
N MET A 126 -13.23 -9.36 -1.76
CA MET A 126 -13.18 -10.74 -1.24
C MET A 126 -11.85 -11.46 -1.55
N PRO A 127 -11.37 -11.50 -2.80
CA PRO A 127 -10.05 -12.08 -3.12
C PRO A 127 -8.89 -11.44 -2.35
N VAL A 128 -8.87 -10.12 -2.21
CA VAL A 128 -7.77 -9.43 -1.52
C VAL A 128 -7.82 -9.67 -0.01
N ARG A 129 -9.01 -9.69 0.61
CA ARG A 129 -9.16 -10.07 2.03
C ARG A 129 -8.75 -11.52 2.30
N GLN A 130 -9.09 -12.45 1.41
CA GLN A 130 -8.65 -13.84 1.52
C GLN A 130 -7.13 -13.96 1.40
N LEU A 131 -6.52 -13.22 0.48
CA LEU A 131 -5.06 -13.12 0.37
C LEU A 131 -4.44 -12.62 1.67
N ALA A 132 -4.94 -11.49 2.21
CA ALA A 132 -4.42 -10.91 3.44
C ALA A 132 -4.43 -11.91 4.61
N ARG A 133 -5.52 -12.68 4.76
CA ARG A 133 -5.61 -13.75 5.77
C ARG A 133 -4.57 -14.85 5.55
N ARG A 134 -4.38 -15.30 4.30
CA ARG A 134 -3.38 -16.32 3.95
C ARG A 134 -1.96 -15.82 4.22
N LEU A 135 -1.66 -14.56 3.91
CA LEU A 135 -0.35 -13.95 4.17
C LEU A 135 -0.04 -13.80 5.66
N ARG A 136 -1.06 -13.62 6.52
CA ARG A 136 -0.88 -13.59 7.98
C ARG A 136 -0.55 -14.97 8.56
N ALA A 137 -1.03 -16.04 7.94
CA ALA A 137 -0.82 -17.41 8.41
C ALA A 137 0.57 -17.99 8.03
N VAL A 138 1.34 -17.27 7.20
CA VAL A 138 2.61 -17.75 6.65
C VAL A 138 3.75 -16.87 7.11
N ASN A 139 4.82 -17.49 7.61
CA ASN A 139 6.04 -16.81 8.04
C ASN A 139 7.15 -16.83 6.98
N ASP A 140 7.10 -17.77 6.03
CA ASP A 140 8.11 -17.88 4.98
C ASP A 140 7.89 -16.85 3.86
N ARG A 141 8.97 -16.13 3.53
CA ARG A 141 8.98 -15.07 2.52
C ARG A 141 8.62 -15.59 1.13
N ILE A 142 9.22 -16.71 0.73
CA ILE A 142 9.03 -17.29 -0.62
C ILE A 142 7.58 -17.75 -0.75
N GLN A 143 7.02 -18.39 0.27
CA GLN A 143 5.62 -18.80 0.30
C GLN A 143 4.66 -17.61 0.22
N ARG A 144 4.94 -16.48 0.89
CA ARG A 144 4.13 -15.25 0.75
C ARG A 144 4.11 -14.74 -0.69
N CYS A 145 5.27 -14.71 -1.34
CA CYS A 145 5.39 -14.36 -2.75
C CYS A 145 4.63 -15.35 -3.63
N GLN A 146 4.75 -16.65 -3.37
CA GLN A 146 4.06 -17.70 -4.13
C GLN A 146 2.53 -17.60 -4.00
N ILE A 147 2.02 -17.46 -2.78
CA ILE A 147 0.60 -17.25 -2.50
C ILE A 147 0.05 -16.04 -3.26
N THR A 148 0.86 -14.98 -3.38
CA THR A 148 0.48 -13.75 -4.07
C THR A 148 0.35 -13.97 -5.59
N VAL A 149 1.33 -14.61 -6.23
CA VAL A 149 1.28 -14.89 -7.68
C VAL A 149 0.19 -15.90 -8.02
N ASP A 150 -0.05 -16.90 -7.17
CA ASP A 150 -1.15 -17.87 -7.35
C ASP A 150 -2.52 -17.21 -7.21
N THR A 151 -2.65 -16.22 -6.33
CA THR A 151 -3.87 -15.43 -6.20
C THR A 151 -4.13 -14.63 -7.46
N CYS A 152 -3.08 -14.06 -8.09
CA CYS A 152 -3.23 -13.41 -9.39
C CYS A 152 -3.74 -14.41 -10.44
N CYS A 153 -3.16 -15.61 -10.54
CA CYS A 153 -3.65 -16.62 -11.48
C CYS A 153 -5.12 -17.00 -11.22
N SER A 154 -5.52 -17.11 -9.95
CA SER A 154 -6.92 -17.38 -9.54
C SER A 154 -7.91 -16.28 -9.95
N LEU A 155 -7.43 -15.06 -10.18
CA LEU A 155 -8.20 -13.91 -10.67
C LEU A 155 -8.29 -13.84 -12.21
N GLY A 156 -7.87 -14.90 -12.90
CA GLY A 156 -7.93 -15.01 -14.36
C GLY A 156 -6.76 -14.34 -15.09
N TYR A 157 -5.64 -14.09 -14.40
CA TYR A 157 -4.38 -13.82 -15.07
C TYR A 157 -3.76 -15.14 -15.52
N VAL A 158 -3.28 -15.22 -16.75
CA VAL A 158 -2.73 -16.46 -17.32
C VAL A 158 -1.31 -16.71 -16.81
N TYR A 159 -0.61 -15.66 -16.42
CA TYR A 159 0.71 -15.72 -15.85
C TYR A 159 0.88 -14.66 -14.77
N SER A 160 1.61 -14.96 -13.70
CA SER A 160 2.03 -13.98 -12.72
C SER A 160 3.39 -14.33 -12.16
N ALA A 161 4.18 -13.30 -11.84
CA ALA A 161 5.46 -13.47 -11.18
C ALA A 161 5.77 -12.31 -10.23
N PHE A 162 6.60 -12.60 -9.24
CA PHE A 162 7.15 -11.60 -8.34
C PHE A 162 8.66 -11.52 -8.53
N TYR A 163 9.12 -10.32 -8.90
CA TYR A 163 10.51 -9.97 -9.07
C TYR A 163 10.97 -9.12 -7.89
N GLN A 164 11.85 -9.66 -7.06
CA GLN A 164 12.42 -8.95 -5.92
C GLN A 164 13.55 -8.01 -6.37
N LEU A 165 13.63 -6.85 -5.74
CA LEU A 165 14.75 -5.92 -5.92
C LEU A 165 15.98 -6.42 -5.15
N ASP A 166 17.10 -6.53 -5.85
CA ASP A 166 18.37 -6.94 -5.24
C ASP A 166 19.01 -5.75 -4.52
N ALA A 167 19.01 -5.77 -3.19
CA ALA A 167 19.51 -4.69 -2.33
C ALA A 167 20.98 -4.23 -2.59
N PRO A 168 21.91 -5.05 -3.11
CA PRO A 168 23.25 -4.57 -3.46
C PRO A 168 23.41 -4.11 -4.93
N GLN A 169 22.43 -4.34 -5.81
CA GLN A 169 22.51 -3.95 -7.23
C GLN A 169 21.30 -3.10 -7.61
N ALA A 170 21.41 -1.78 -7.44
CA ALA A 170 20.39 -0.82 -7.81
C ALA A 170 19.95 -1.03 -9.28
N GLY A 171 18.72 -1.49 -9.48
CA GLY A 171 18.14 -1.72 -10.81
C GLY A 171 18.21 -3.16 -11.33
N ARG A 172 18.64 -4.13 -10.51
CA ARG A 172 18.49 -5.57 -10.80
C ARG A 172 17.31 -6.17 -10.03
N LEU A 173 16.52 -6.95 -10.75
CA LEU A 173 15.35 -7.65 -10.27
C LEU A 173 15.54 -9.16 -10.46
N THR A 174 15.36 -9.93 -9.40
CA THR A 174 15.45 -11.40 -9.44
C THR A 174 14.09 -12.02 -9.17
N ARG A 175 13.67 -12.98 -10.01
CA ARG A 175 12.39 -13.67 -9.86
C ARG A 175 12.44 -14.61 -8.66
N ILE A 176 11.51 -14.43 -7.71
CA ILE A 176 11.43 -15.25 -6.48
C ILE A 176 10.23 -16.21 -6.53
N ALA A 177 9.14 -15.81 -7.19
CA ALA A 177 7.95 -16.63 -7.33
C ALA A 177 7.34 -16.43 -8.73
N GLN A 178 6.71 -17.48 -9.24
CA GLN A 178 5.92 -17.41 -10.47
C GLN A 178 4.84 -18.48 -10.52
N SER A 179 3.82 -18.23 -11.34
CA SER A 179 2.67 -19.11 -11.53
C SER A 179 2.13 -18.91 -12.95
N GLY A 180 1.75 -20.00 -13.60
CA GLY A 180 1.22 -20.01 -14.97
C GLY A 180 1.54 -21.30 -15.73
N PRO A 181 1.07 -21.43 -16.98
CA PRO A 181 1.40 -22.55 -17.85
C PRO A 181 2.92 -22.74 -18.03
N PRO A 182 3.41 -23.99 -18.16
CA PRO A 182 4.84 -24.28 -18.32
C PRO A 182 5.52 -23.45 -19.42
N ALA A 183 4.85 -23.31 -20.57
CA ALA A 183 5.36 -22.52 -21.69
C ALA A 183 5.63 -21.04 -21.36
N LEU A 184 4.89 -20.44 -20.42
CA LEU A 184 5.12 -19.06 -19.97
C LEU A 184 6.18 -19.00 -18.86
N VAL A 185 6.17 -19.99 -17.97
CA VAL A 185 7.11 -20.13 -16.84
C VAL A 185 8.56 -20.32 -17.33
N GLU A 186 8.75 -21.03 -18.43
CA GLU A 186 10.05 -21.29 -19.06
C GLU A 186 10.62 -20.06 -19.78
N LEU A 187 9.75 -19.29 -20.45
CA LEU A 187 10.14 -18.08 -21.20
C LEU A 187 10.40 -16.86 -20.32
N ALA A 188 9.79 -16.84 -19.14
CA ALA A 188 9.96 -15.72 -18.25
C ALA A 188 11.44 -15.59 -17.82
N PRO A 189 12.00 -14.38 -17.82
CA PRO A 189 13.39 -14.18 -17.42
C PRO A 189 13.55 -14.41 -15.91
N ALA A 190 14.62 -15.11 -15.51
CA ALA A 190 14.97 -15.30 -14.09
C ALA A 190 15.50 -14.00 -13.45
N THR A 191 16.15 -13.16 -14.25
CA THR A 191 16.67 -11.85 -13.83
C THR A 191 16.29 -10.80 -14.86
N ILE A 192 15.95 -9.61 -14.37
CA ILE A 192 15.65 -8.42 -15.16
C ILE A 192 16.60 -7.31 -14.74
N VAL A 193 17.18 -6.60 -15.72
CA VAL A 193 18.08 -5.47 -15.51
C VAL A 193 17.62 -4.28 -16.34
N ALA A 194 17.89 -3.05 -15.90
CA ALA A 194 17.65 -1.86 -16.70
C ALA A 194 18.45 -1.91 -18.03
N PRO A 195 17.90 -1.41 -19.15
CA PRO A 195 16.65 -0.64 -19.31
C PRO A 195 15.41 -1.47 -19.66
N HIS A 196 15.08 -2.51 -18.88
CA HIS A 196 13.87 -3.31 -19.08
C HIS A 196 12.59 -2.65 -18.48
N PRO A 197 11.41 -2.69 -19.14
CA PRO A 197 10.18 -2.05 -18.66
C PRO A 197 9.73 -2.43 -17.24
N ILE A 198 9.87 -3.71 -16.88
CA ILE A 198 9.65 -4.20 -15.50
C ILE A 198 10.63 -3.54 -14.50
N ALA A 199 11.93 -3.41 -14.81
CA ALA A 199 12.89 -2.70 -13.95
C ALA A 199 12.56 -1.22 -13.80
N GLU A 200 12.10 -0.57 -14.87
CA GLU A 200 11.63 0.82 -14.82
C GLU A 200 10.40 1.00 -13.93
N THR A 201 9.53 -0.01 -13.83
CA THR A 201 8.39 0.00 -12.89
C THR A 201 8.86 0.07 -11.44
N ALA A 202 9.88 -0.72 -11.08
CA ALA A 202 10.50 -0.64 -9.76
C ALA A 202 11.14 0.74 -9.50
N LYS A 203 11.87 1.27 -10.48
CA LYS A 203 12.57 2.56 -10.36
C LYS A 203 11.62 3.75 -10.20
N GLN A 204 10.52 3.76 -10.96
CA GLN A 204 9.59 4.88 -10.99
C GLN A 204 8.51 4.80 -9.90
N GLY A 205 8.29 3.62 -9.30
CA GLY A 205 7.25 3.41 -8.30
C GLY A 205 5.85 3.70 -8.84
N LYS A 206 5.63 3.47 -10.14
CA LYS A 206 4.35 3.70 -10.84
C LYS A 206 3.94 2.44 -11.60
N SER A 207 2.74 1.96 -11.31
CA SER A 207 2.11 0.85 -12.02
C SER A 207 1.91 1.20 -13.49
N ARG A 208 2.00 0.19 -14.35
CA ARG A 208 1.76 0.33 -15.79
C ARG A 208 1.24 -0.96 -16.40
N VAL A 209 0.64 -0.84 -17.58
CA VAL A 209 0.30 -1.96 -18.45
C VAL A 209 1.19 -1.87 -19.68
N LEU A 210 1.81 -2.98 -20.04
CA LEU A 210 2.60 -3.15 -21.25
C LEU A 210 1.74 -3.90 -22.27
N GLY A 211 1.60 -3.35 -23.47
CA GLY A 211 0.97 -4.03 -24.59
C GLY A 211 1.99 -4.75 -25.48
N PRO A 212 1.53 -5.32 -26.60
CA PRO A 212 2.37 -6.04 -27.57
C PRO A 212 3.48 -5.18 -28.16
N GLU A 213 3.37 -3.85 -28.14
CA GLU A 213 4.43 -2.93 -28.56
C GLU A 213 5.68 -2.99 -27.67
N ALA A 214 5.57 -3.47 -26.43
CA ALA A 214 6.70 -3.71 -25.54
C ALA A 214 7.36 -5.10 -25.74
N SER A 215 6.92 -5.85 -26.76
CA SER A 215 7.29 -7.25 -27.05
C SER A 215 8.79 -7.49 -27.19
N GLU A 216 9.52 -6.59 -27.84
CA GLU A 216 10.98 -6.72 -28.01
C GLU A 216 11.74 -6.71 -26.68
N MET A 217 11.17 -6.09 -25.65
CA MET A 217 11.78 -5.98 -24.33
C MET A 217 11.28 -7.03 -23.34
N VAL A 218 10.23 -7.79 -23.67
CA VAL A 218 9.60 -8.76 -22.77
C VAL A 218 9.30 -10.05 -23.53
N ALA A 219 10.15 -11.07 -23.38
CA ALA A 219 10.10 -12.31 -24.16
C ALA A 219 8.70 -12.96 -24.24
N VAL A 220 7.97 -12.99 -23.12
CA VAL A 220 6.60 -13.55 -23.06
C VAL A 220 5.57 -12.76 -23.89
N LEU A 221 5.78 -11.47 -24.11
CA LEU A 221 5.02 -10.64 -25.06
C LEU A 221 5.59 -10.81 -26.49
N GLY A 222 6.92 -10.84 -26.62
CA GLY A 222 7.71 -11.16 -27.83
C GLY A 222 7.17 -12.33 -28.64
N GLU A 223 6.93 -13.44 -27.96
CA GLU A 223 6.47 -14.68 -28.58
C GLU A 223 4.94 -14.78 -28.74
N GLY A 224 4.21 -13.67 -28.52
CA GLY A 224 2.75 -13.62 -28.67
C GLY A 224 1.98 -14.49 -27.67
N ARG A 225 2.63 -14.91 -26.57
CA ARG A 225 2.00 -15.76 -25.54
C ARG A 225 1.13 -14.96 -24.58
N LEU A 226 1.44 -13.68 -24.41
CA LEU A 226 0.63 -12.71 -23.69
C LEU A 226 0.29 -11.53 -24.62
N GLY A 227 -0.91 -10.98 -24.46
CA GLY A 227 -1.36 -9.79 -25.17
C GLY A 227 -1.28 -8.51 -24.32
N ALA A 228 -1.23 -8.65 -22.99
CA ALA A 228 -1.02 -7.55 -22.07
C ALA A 228 -0.32 -8.03 -20.79
N LEU A 229 0.53 -7.18 -20.21
CA LEU A 229 1.24 -7.44 -18.96
C LEU A 229 1.14 -6.23 -18.02
N ALA A 230 0.50 -6.40 -16.86
CA ALA A 230 0.55 -5.43 -15.78
C ALA A 230 1.87 -5.55 -15.03
N CYS A 231 2.46 -4.41 -14.70
CA CYS A 231 3.62 -4.30 -13.81
C CYS A 231 3.26 -3.36 -12.67
N VAL A 232 3.30 -3.86 -11.45
CA VAL A 232 2.88 -3.14 -10.23
C VAL A 232 4.02 -3.13 -9.22
N PRO A 233 4.49 -1.95 -8.77
CA PRO A 233 5.51 -1.87 -7.75
C PRO A 233 5.00 -2.43 -6.42
N CYS A 234 5.83 -3.21 -5.74
CA CYS A 234 5.54 -3.73 -4.41
C CYS A 234 6.41 -2.96 -3.41
N SER A 235 5.80 -2.02 -2.69
CA SER A 235 6.52 -1.10 -1.81
C SER A 235 5.71 -0.66 -0.59
N LEU A 236 6.34 -0.60 0.58
CA LEU A 236 5.79 -0.06 1.82
C LEU A 236 6.94 0.47 2.69
N GLY A 237 7.08 1.78 2.83
CA GLY A 237 8.31 2.42 3.32
C GLY A 237 9.47 2.28 2.32
N VAL A 238 9.82 1.04 2.01
CA VAL A 238 10.89 0.56 1.14
C VAL A 238 10.34 -0.15 -0.11
N GLN A 239 11.15 -0.22 -1.17
CA GLN A 239 10.83 -0.95 -2.40
C GLN A 239 11.24 -2.42 -2.27
N PHE A 240 10.29 -3.35 -2.35
CA PHE A 240 10.57 -4.79 -2.29
C PHE A 240 10.76 -5.43 -3.66
N GLY A 241 10.09 -4.91 -4.69
CA GLY A 241 10.11 -5.53 -6.01
C GLY A 241 8.99 -5.07 -6.94
N VAL A 242 8.66 -5.91 -7.91
CA VAL A 242 7.56 -5.71 -8.89
C VAL A 242 6.76 -7.00 -9.00
N LEU A 243 5.44 -6.87 -8.83
CA LEU A 243 4.47 -7.89 -9.18
C LEU A 243 4.10 -7.73 -10.65
N VAL A 244 4.18 -8.82 -11.42
CA VAL A 244 3.73 -8.85 -12.80
C VAL A 244 2.57 -9.82 -12.97
N ALA A 245 1.61 -9.46 -13.83
CA ALA A 245 0.45 -10.30 -14.11
C ALA A 245 -0.01 -10.09 -15.56
N GLY A 246 -0.14 -11.19 -16.30
CA GLY A 246 -0.38 -11.20 -17.75
C GLY A 246 -1.72 -11.80 -18.16
N ARG A 247 -2.26 -11.32 -19.28
CA ARG A 247 -3.43 -11.89 -19.97
C ARG A 247 -3.12 -12.12 -21.43
N THR A 248 -3.81 -13.07 -22.06
CA THR A 248 -3.58 -13.49 -23.45
C THR A 248 -4.09 -12.48 -24.48
N ALA A 249 -5.18 -11.76 -24.18
CA ALA A 249 -5.72 -10.74 -25.09
C ALA A 249 -5.22 -9.34 -24.71
N ALA A 250 -4.86 -8.55 -25.74
CA ALA A 250 -4.54 -7.14 -25.62
C ALA A 250 -5.71 -6.36 -25.02
N ASP A 251 -5.42 -5.24 -24.35
CA ASP A 251 -6.40 -4.32 -23.75
C ASP A 251 -7.35 -4.93 -22.69
N THR A 252 -7.08 -6.15 -22.22
CA THR A 252 -7.91 -6.82 -21.21
C THR A 252 -7.59 -6.42 -19.78
N ILE A 253 -6.49 -5.70 -19.56
CA ILE A 253 -6.10 -5.15 -18.25
C ILE A 253 -6.59 -3.69 -18.19
N LYS A 254 -7.79 -3.50 -17.63
CA LYS A 254 -8.43 -2.20 -17.43
C LYS A 254 -7.93 -1.53 -16.13
N PRO A 255 -8.17 -0.22 -15.92
CA PRO A 255 -7.76 0.47 -14.69
C PRO A 255 -8.21 -0.23 -13.39
N GLN A 256 -9.42 -0.77 -13.35
CA GLN A 256 -9.94 -1.55 -12.22
C GLN A 256 -9.12 -2.82 -11.91
N HIS A 257 -8.58 -3.47 -12.96
CA HIS A 257 -7.74 -4.65 -12.81
C HIS A 257 -6.37 -4.25 -12.24
N LEU A 258 -5.84 -3.11 -12.69
CA LEU A 258 -4.60 -2.55 -12.17
C LEU A 258 -4.73 -2.17 -10.69
N ALA A 259 -5.81 -1.47 -10.31
CA ALA A 259 -6.10 -1.13 -8.92
C ALA A 259 -6.22 -2.39 -8.03
N THR A 260 -6.83 -3.46 -8.54
CA THR A 260 -6.88 -4.75 -7.83
C THR A 260 -5.48 -5.31 -7.58
N LEU A 261 -4.60 -5.29 -8.60
CA LEU A 261 -3.23 -5.77 -8.47
C LEU A 261 -2.39 -4.88 -7.53
N GLU A 262 -2.64 -3.58 -7.51
CA GLU A 262 -2.03 -2.63 -6.56
C GLU A 262 -2.35 -2.99 -5.12
N LEU A 263 -3.61 -3.31 -4.83
CA LEU A 263 -4.01 -3.75 -3.49
C LEU A 263 -3.38 -5.10 -3.12
N ILE A 264 -3.30 -6.04 -4.07
CA ILE A 264 -2.59 -7.31 -3.88
C ILE A 264 -1.10 -7.07 -3.57
N ALA A 265 -0.44 -6.21 -4.34
CA ALA A 265 0.96 -5.84 -4.13
C ALA A 265 1.16 -5.12 -2.79
N ALA A 266 0.22 -4.25 -2.37
CA ALA A 266 0.25 -3.60 -1.07
C ALA A 266 0.14 -4.61 0.08
N GLN A 267 -0.74 -5.62 -0.03
CA GLN A 267 -0.84 -6.69 0.96
C GLN A 267 0.44 -7.52 1.06
N LEU A 268 1.08 -7.84 -0.08
CA LEU A 268 2.38 -8.48 -0.07
C LEU A 268 3.44 -7.58 0.58
N ALA A 269 3.51 -6.29 0.20
CA ALA A 269 4.47 -5.34 0.76
C ALA A 269 4.33 -5.19 2.28
N ALA A 270 3.10 -5.06 2.78
CA ALA A 270 2.81 -5.04 4.21
C ALA A 270 3.24 -6.34 4.90
N SER A 271 3.02 -7.49 4.25
CA SER A 271 3.47 -8.76 4.78
C SER A 271 4.99 -8.86 4.87
N LEU A 272 5.71 -8.41 3.84
CA LEU A 272 7.18 -8.43 3.78
C LEU A 272 7.81 -7.42 4.75
N ALA A 273 7.20 -6.24 4.93
CA ALA A 273 7.70 -5.21 5.84
C ALA A 273 7.76 -5.67 7.30
N ARG A 274 6.89 -6.61 7.71
CA ARG A 274 6.94 -7.22 9.05
C ARG A 274 8.26 -7.96 9.33
N GLU A 275 8.99 -8.41 8.30
CA GLU A 275 10.30 -9.05 8.46
C GLU A 275 11.42 -8.04 8.76
N LEU A 276 11.22 -6.75 8.43
CA LEU A 276 12.25 -5.71 8.62
C LEU A 276 12.15 -5.03 10.00
N GLY A 277 11.01 -5.15 10.68
CA GLY A 277 10.74 -4.54 11.98
C GLY A 277 10.58 -5.53 13.13
N GLY A 278 10.93 -6.81 12.92
CA GLY A 278 11.08 -7.82 13.98
C GLY A 278 12.55 -8.17 14.15
#